data_AF-A0A2T1CRB5-F1
#
_entry.id   AF-A0A2T1CRB5-F1
#
_cell.length_a   1.000
_cell.length_b   1.000
_cell.length_c   1.000
_cell.angle_alpha   90.00
_cell.angle_beta   90.00
_cell.angle_gamma   90.00
#
_symmetry.space_group_name_H-M   'P 1'
#
loop_
_entity.id
_entity.type
_entity.pdbx_description
1 polymer ?
#
loop_
_entity_poly.entity_id
_entity_poly.type
_entity_poly.pdbx_seq_one_letter_code
_entity_poly.pdbx_strand_id
1 'polypeptide(L)'
;MKNLIRLMTIAFLYLAIAFLPSTALADTVKTNTADSTKQAAQEVIKDTGVKDQFGKSANGEQLLDNAQDKANEKLNNLADKKKSGEDLPNSEKLFLKNLQGQ
;
A
#
# COMPACT_ATOMS: atom_id res chain seq x y z
N MET A 1 3.89 13.23 48.68
CA MET A 1 3.75 13.78 47.30
C MET A 1 4.13 12.79 46.20
N LYS A 2 5.21 11.99 46.30
CA LYS A 2 5.59 10.99 45.26
C LYS A 2 4.49 9.95 44.95
N ASN A 3 3.70 9.54 45.93
CA ASN A 3 2.68 8.50 45.76
C ASN A 3 1.40 9.03 45.08
N LEU A 4 1.10 10.32 45.23
CA LEU A 4 -0.05 10.97 44.59
C LEU A 4 0.19 11.17 43.09
N ILE A 5 1.43 11.54 42.73
CA ILE A 5 1.85 11.72 41.33
C ILE A 5 1.82 10.38 40.58
N ARG A 6 2.20 9.27 41.23
CA ARG A 6 2.12 7.92 40.65
C ARG A 6 0.68 7.44 40.41
N LEU A 7 -0.25 7.79 41.30
CA LEU A 7 -1.67 7.41 41.12
C LEU A 7 -2.34 8.20 40.00
N MET A 8 -2.01 9.50 39.85
CA MET A 8 -2.51 10.32 38.75
C MET A 8 -2.00 9.85 37.38
N THR A 9 -0.73 9.45 37.26
CA THR A 9 -0.19 8.96 35.98
C THR A 9 -0.79 7.62 35.55
N ILE A 10 -1.09 6.73 36.50
CA ILE A 10 -1.75 5.45 36.17
C ILE A 10 -3.19 5.68 35.70
N ALA A 11 -3.94 6.59 36.33
CA ALA A 11 -5.31 6.88 35.94
C ALA A 11 -5.41 7.51 34.53
N PHE A 12 -4.46 8.38 34.17
CA PHE A 12 -4.39 8.97 32.83
C PHE A 12 -4.10 7.94 31.73
N LEU A 13 -3.29 6.91 32.03
CA LEU A 13 -2.95 5.87 31.06
C LEU A 13 -4.17 5.00 30.69
N TYR A 14 -5.05 4.70 31.65
CA TYR A 14 -6.28 3.93 31.39
C TYR A 14 -7.34 4.74 30.63
N LEU A 15 -7.40 6.06 30.82
CA LEU A 15 -8.35 6.92 30.09
C LEU A 15 -8.01 7.00 28.59
N ALA A 16 -6.72 6.94 28.23
CA ALA A 16 -6.28 6.96 26.83
C ALA A 16 -6.67 5.70 26.04
N ILE A 17 -6.82 4.55 26.71
CA ILE A 17 -7.17 3.28 26.07
C ILE A 17 -8.68 3.21 25.77
N ALA A 18 -9.52 3.91 26.54
CA ALA A 18 -10.97 3.93 26.33
C ALA A 18 -11.42 4.80 25.14
N PHE A 19 -10.56 5.72 24.67
CA PHE A 19 -10.83 6.59 23.51
C PHE A 19 -10.06 6.19 22.25
N LEU A 20 -9.23 5.14 22.30
CA LEU A 20 -8.76 4.51 21.08
C LEU A 20 -9.97 3.77 20.50
N PRO A 21 -10.54 4.19 19.35
CA PRO A 21 -11.48 3.33 18.69
C PRO A 21 -10.74 2.03 18.42
N SER A 22 -11.29 0.90 18.88
CA SER A 22 -10.91 -0.42 18.40
C SER A 22 -11.26 -0.49 16.92
N THR A 23 -10.54 0.24 16.08
CA THR A 23 -10.48 0.00 14.65
C THR A 23 -9.64 -1.26 14.51
N ALA A 24 -10.29 -2.39 14.81
CA ALA A 24 -10.01 -3.60 14.08
C ALA A 24 -10.18 -3.22 12.60
N LEU A 25 -9.07 -2.85 11.95
CA LEU A 25 -8.97 -2.66 10.50
C LEU A 25 -9.07 -4.01 9.78
N ALA A 26 -9.93 -4.91 10.27
CA ALA A 26 -10.12 -6.25 9.76
C ALA A 26 -11.44 -6.38 8.97
N ASP A 27 -12.38 -5.43 9.10
CA ASP A 27 -13.75 -5.61 8.60
C ASP A 27 -14.23 -4.53 7.60
N THR A 28 -13.30 -3.84 6.92
CA THR A 28 -13.68 -2.89 5.84
C THR A 28 -12.95 -3.16 4.54
N VAL A 29 -12.75 -4.43 4.22
CA VAL A 29 -12.26 -4.86 2.91
C VAL A 29 -13.26 -5.84 2.31
N LYS A 30 -14.52 -5.42 2.21
CA LYS A 30 -15.40 -5.92 1.15
C LYS A 30 -15.00 -5.22 -0.17
N THR A 31 -13.70 -5.21 -0.49
CA THR A 31 -13.20 -4.64 -1.74
C THR A 31 -13.43 -5.64 -2.84
N ASN A 32 -13.96 -5.19 -3.97
CA ASN A 32 -13.83 -5.93 -5.21
C ASN A 32 -12.35 -6.34 -5.36
N THR A 33 -12.10 -7.60 -5.71
CA THR A 33 -10.75 -8.14 -5.92
C THR A 33 -9.95 -7.36 -6.97
N ALA A 34 -10.62 -6.63 -7.86
CA ALA A 34 -10.00 -5.70 -8.80
C ALA A 34 -9.46 -4.43 -8.11
N ASP A 35 -10.20 -3.86 -7.15
CA ASP A 35 -9.77 -2.68 -6.40
C ASP A 35 -8.58 -3.00 -5.49
N SER A 36 -8.57 -4.19 -4.87
CA SER A 36 -7.42 -4.64 -4.07
C SER A 36 -6.18 -4.93 -4.94
N THR A 37 -6.38 -5.47 -6.15
CA THR A 37 -5.28 -5.69 -7.11
C THR A 37 -4.67 -4.35 -7.54
N LYS A 38 -5.51 -3.35 -7.82
CA LYS A 38 -5.06 -2.00 -8.19
C LYS A 38 -4.27 -1.33 -7.06
N GLN A 39 -4.76 -1.47 -5.82
CA GLN A 39 -4.08 -0.91 -4.65
C GLN A 39 -2.73 -1.60 -4.38
N ALA A 40 -2.67 -2.94 -4.47
CA ALA A 40 -1.42 -3.68 -4.33
C ALA A 40 -0.41 -3.31 -5.41
N ALA A 41 -0.88 -3.14 -6.66
CA ALA A 41 -0.05 -2.69 -7.76
C ALA A 41 0.48 -1.26 -7.57
N GLN A 42 -0.34 -0.35 -7.04
CA GLN A 42 0.09 1.02 -6.71
C GLN A 42 1.19 1.04 -5.65
N GLU A 43 1.17 0.13 -4.67
CA GLU A 43 2.21 0.05 -3.65
C GLU A 43 3.56 -0.42 -4.25
N VAL A 44 3.56 -1.26 -5.29
CA VAL A 44 4.79 -1.73 -5.96
C VAL A 44 5.55 -0.59 -6.65
N ILE A 45 4.83 0.39 -7.18
CA ILE A 45 5.40 1.52 -7.94
C ILE A 45 5.54 2.79 -7.11
N LYS A 46 5.18 2.73 -5.83
CA LYS A 46 5.27 3.87 -4.93
C LYS A 46 6.72 4.31 -4.81
N ASP A 47 6.91 5.62 -4.78
CA ASP A 47 8.25 6.16 -4.60
C ASP A 47 8.77 5.78 -3.20
N THR A 48 9.89 5.07 -3.18
CA THR A 48 10.58 4.59 -1.98
C THR A 48 11.89 5.35 -1.75
N GLY A 49 12.08 6.51 -2.39
CA GLY A 49 13.33 7.28 -2.36
C GLY A 49 14.31 6.85 -3.45
N VAL A 50 13.82 6.18 -4.51
CA VAL A 50 14.65 5.75 -5.64
C VAL A 50 15.20 6.96 -6.39
N LYS A 51 14.44 8.05 -6.47
CA LYS A 51 14.90 9.32 -7.06
C LYS A 51 16.08 9.92 -6.31
N ASP A 52 16.06 9.88 -4.99
CA ASP A 52 17.16 10.42 -4.17
C ASP A 52 18.44 9.59 -4.33
N GLN A 53 18.32 8.30 -4.61
CA GLN A 53 19.46 7.38 -4.75
C GLN A 53 19.99 7.30 -6.18
N PHE A 54 19.11 7.30 -7.19
CA PHE A 54 19.45 6.99 -8.57
C PHE A 54 19.11 8.13 -9.56
N GLY A 55 18.39 9.16 -9.11
CA GLY A 55 17.95 10.28 -9.94
C GLY A 55 19.03 11.33 -10.23
N LYS A 56 20.14 11.34 -9.49
CA LYS A 56 21.18 12.39 -9.54
C LYS A 56 22.00 12.49 -10.84
N SER A 57 21.72 11.65 -11.83
CA SER A 57 22.37 11.74 -13.15
C SER A 57 21.67 12.77 -14.04
N ALA A 58 22.30 13.19 -15.12
CA ALA A 58 21.81 14.26 -15.99
C ALA A 58 20.34 14.10 -16.45
N ASN A 59 19.85 12.87 -16.57
CA ASN A 59 18.46 12.55 -16.92
C ASN A 59 17.82 11.54 -15.94
N GLY A 60 18.41 11.34 -14.76
CA GLY A 60 18.05 10.23 -13.86
C GLY A 60 16.63 10.34 -13.34
N GLU A 61 16.22 11.52 -12.89
CA GLU A 61 14.85 11.77 -12.43
C GLU A 61 13.82 11.52 -13.53
N GLN A 62 14.06 12.04 -14.74
CA GLN A 62 13.15 11.85 -15.88
C GLN A 62 13.05 10.38 -16.31
N LEU A 63 14.15 9.61 -16.23
CA LEU A 63 14.12 8.17 -16.51
C LEU A 63 13.32 7.40 -15.46
N LEU A 64 13.42 7.80 -14.19
CA LEU A 64 12.65 7.19 -13.10
C LEU A 64 11.17 7.54 -13.19
N ASP A 65 10.83 8.79 -13.55
CA ASP A 65 9.45 9.20 -13.82
C ASP A 65 8.84 8.40 -14.96
N ASN A 66 9.52 8.31 -16.09
CA ASN A 66 9.06 7.52 -17.24
C ASN A 66 8.90 6.03 -16.89
N ALA A 67 9.80 5.48 -16.07
CA ALA A 67 9.70 4.10 -15.63
C ALA A 67 8.48 3.90 -14.71
N GLN A 68 8.24 4.83 -13.79
CA GLN A 68 7.10 4.81 -12.89
C GLN A 68 5.78 4.92 -13.66
N ASP A 69 5.68 5.86 -14.60
CA ASP A 69 4.50 6.05 -15.45
C ASP A 69 4.18 4.79 -16.27
N LYS A 70 5.20 4.21 -16.89
CA LYS A 70 5.05 2.99 -17.71
C LYS A 70 4.68 1.77 -16.87
N ALA A 71 5.18 1.69 -15.63
CA ALA A 71 4.76 0.65 -14.70
C ALA A 71 3.30 0.86 -14.28
N ASN A 72 2.91 2.10 -13.97
CA ASN A 72 1.54 2.49 -13.64
C ASN A 72 0.55 2.09 -14.75
N GLU A 73 0.87 2.42 -16.00
CA GLU A 73 0.06 2.07 -17.16
C GLU A 73 -0.12 0.55 -17.30
N LYS A 74 0.99 -0.21 -17.24
CA LYS A 74 0.94 -1.68 -17.35
C LYS A 74 0.11 -2.32 -16.25
N LEU A 75 0.22 -1.82 -15.03
CA LEU A 75 -0.50 -2.34 -13.88
C LEU A 75 -2.00 -2.02 -13.93
N ASN A 76 -2.37 -0.81 -14.36
CA ASN A 76 -3.76 -0.45 -14.58
C ASN A 76 -4.38 -1.29 -15.70
N ASN A 77 -3.69 -1.44 -16.83
CA ASN A 77 -4.14 -2.31 -17.92
C ASN A 77 -4.34 -3.75 -17.45
N LEU A 78 -3.43 -4.27 -16.62
CA LEU A 78 -3.54 -5.63 -16.09
C LEU A 78 -4.74 -5.79 -15.13
N ALA A 79 -5.02 -4.78 -14.30
CA ALA A 79 -6.20 -4.77 -13.43
C ALA A 79 -7.50 -4.70 -14.26
N ASP A 80 -7.52 -3.92 -15.34
CA ASP A 80 -8.67 -3.79 -16.23
C ASP A 80 -8.93 -5.10 -17.00
N LYS A 81 -7.88 -5.76 -17.52
CA LYS A 81 -7.98 -7.08 -18.16
C LYS A 81 -8.51 -8.15 -17.19
N LYS A 82 -8.09 -8.11 -15.93
CA LYS A 82 -8.61 -9.00 -14.88
C LYS A 82 -10.10 -8.76 -14.64
N LYS A 83 -10.56 -7.50 -14.68
CA LYS A 83 -11.96 -7.13 -14.51
C LYS A 83 -12.82 -7.53 -15.71
N SER A 84 -12.28 -7.44 -16.93
CA SER A 84 -12.98 -7.85 -18.15
C SER A 84 -13.07 -9.37 -18.32
N GLY A 85 -12.31 -10.14 -17.53
CA GLY A 85 -12.27 -11.61 -17.64
C GLY A 85 -11.51 -12.09 -18.87
N GLU A 86 -10.68 -11.24 -19.46
CA GLU A 86 -9.84 -11.58 -20.60
C GLU A 86 -8.78 -12.64 -20.21
N ASP A 87 -8.46 -13.54 -21.14
CA ASP A 87 -7.48 -14.59 -20.86
C ASP A 87 -6.06 -14.00 -20.83
N LEU A 88 -5.46 -14.02 -19.64
CA LEU A 88 -4.14 -13.44 -19.40
C LEU A 88 -3.02 -14.45 -19.70
N PRO A 89 -1.87 -14.01 -20.23
CA PRO A 89 -0.64 -14.80 -20.28
C PRO A 89 -0.27 -15.36 -18.90
N ASN A 90 0.39 -16.52 -18.86
CA ASN A 90 0.77 -17.17 -17.59
C ASN A 90 1.63 -16.29 -16.68
N SER A 91 2.52 -15.49 -17.24
CA SER A 91 3.34 -14.53 -16.47
C SER A 91 2.50 -13.46 -15.79
N GLU A 92 1.48 -12.93 -16.48
CA GLU A 92 0.54 -11.93 -15.95
C GLU A 92 -0.37 -12.54 -14.86
N LYS A 93 -0.82 -13.78 -15.05
CA LYS A 93 -1.58 -14.55 -14.03
C LYS A 93 -0.76 -14.78 -12.77
N LEU A 94 0.49 -15.24 -12.91
CA LEU A 94 1.40 -15.47 -11.78
C LEU A 94 1.68 -14.17 -11.03
N PHE A 95 1.92 -13.08 -11.75
CA PHE A 95 2.14 -11.77 -11.15
C PHE A 95 0.92 -11.31 -10.34
N LEU A 96 -0.28 -11.42 -10.89
CA LEU A 96 -1.52 -11.09 -10.19
C LEU A 96 -1.76 -11.98 -8.96
N LYS A 97 -1.42 -13.26 -9.04
CA LYS A 97 -1.52 -14.19 -7.91
C LYS A 97 -0.59 -13.76 -6.77
N ASN A 98 0.66 -13.43 -7.10
CA ASN A 98 1.66 -12.96 -6.13
C ASN A 98 1.24 -11.64 -5.49
N LEU A 99 0.65 -10.71 -6.25
CA LEU A 99 0.13 -9.44 -5.72
C LEU A 99 -1.02 -9.62 -4.72
N GLN A 100 -1.80 -10.69 -4.86
CA GLN A 100 -2.93 -10.99 -3.98
C GLN A 100 -2.53 -11.76 -2.72
N GLY A 101 -1.24 -12.07 -2.53
CA GLY A 101 -0.74 -12.75 -1.34
C GLY A 101 -1.21 -14.21 -1.20
N GLN A 102 -1.43 -14.91 -2.32
CA GLN A 102 -1.84 -16.34 -2.34
C GLN A 102 -0.78 -17.27 -2.92
#